data_AF-E3MSM0-F1
#
_entry.id   AF-E3MSM0-F1
#
_cell.length_a   1.000
_cell.length_b   1.000
_cell.length_c   1.000
_cell.angle_alpha   90.00
_cell.angle_beta   90.00
_cell.angle_gamma   90.00
#
_symmetry.space_group_name_H-M   'P 1'
#
loop_
_entity.id
_entity.type
_entity.pdbx_description
1 polymer ?
#
loop_
_entity_poly.entity_id
_entity_poly.type
_entity_poly.pdbx_seq_one_letter_code
_entity_poly.pdbx_strand_id
1 'polypeptide(L)'
;MKLFPLIFCYFLLIKLAECRTLRRWTQKQILWNFADPHNLLTHKQFEGVRYTVQEAFGKWAVALEDLVEFEEVSSEKIADISVFFAKKNHSCYEEFDGKGGVVAHSMYPPFGILHLDGDEEWHTRNRGNGGEEDDEEKEKGSNDKRFIDLRLVSEGDN
;
A
#
# COMPACT_ATOMS: atom_id res chain seq x y z
N MET A 1 48.08 3.97 -33.83
CA MET A 1 47.21 4.84 -33.01
C MET A 1 45.92 4.08 -32.73
N LYS A 2 45.72 3.60 -31.50
CA LYS A 2 44.52 2.83 -31.11
C LYS A 2 43.48 3.80 -30.58
N LEU A 3 42.37 3.96 -31.31
CA LEU A 3 41.31 4.92 -30.99
C LEU A 3 40.06 4.16 -30.49
N PHE A 4 40.08 3.68 -29.25
CA PHE A 4 38.88 3.23 -28.53
C PHE A 4 39.16 3.46 -27.04
N PRO A 5 38.49 4.44 -26.40
CA PRO A 5 37.36 4.11 -25.53
C PRO A 5 36.39 5.29 -25.35
N LEU A 6 35.57 5.63 -26.34
CA LEU A 6 34.48 6.60 -26.14
C LEU A 6 33.09 5.96 -26.28
N ILE A 7 33.00 4.82 -26.97
CA ILE A 7 31.74 4.12 -27.20
C ILE A 7 31.24 3.42 -25.93
N PHE A 8 32.12 2.84 -25.10
CA PHE A 8 31.71 2.16 -23.87
C PHE A 8 31.12 3.12 -22.82
N CYS A 9 31.66 4.34 -22.73
CA CYS A 9 31.16 5.37 -21.83
C CYS A 9 29.81 5.92 -22.31
N TYR A 10 29.60 5.99 -23.63
CA TYR A 10 28.32 6.44 -24.21
C TYR A 10 27.20 5.41 -23.98
N PHE A 11 27.47 4.10 -24.09
CA PHE A 11 26.49 3.06 -23.74
C PHE A 11 26.14 3.06 -22.24
N LEU A 12 27.10 3.37 -21.36
CA LEU A 12 26.85 3.51 -19.92
C LEU A 12 26.02 4.77 -19.60
N LEU A 13 26.21 5.86 -20.35
CA LEU A 13 25.45 7.11 -20.22
C LEU A 13 24.02 7.00 -20.79
N ILE A 14 23.78 6.24 -21.86
CA ILE A 14 22.42 6.03 -22.41
C ILE A 14 21.52 5.26 -21.42
N LYS A 15 22.05 4.21 -20.77
CA LYS A 15 21.31 3.43 -19.75
C LYS A 15 20.84 4.26 -18.56
N LEU A 16 21.57 5.33 -18.21
CA LEU A 16 21.27 6.16 -17.04
C LEU A 16 20.23 7.27 -17.35
N ALA A 17 20.13 7.71 -18.61
CA ALA A 17 19.21 8.77 -19.02
C ALA A 17 17.78 8.28 -19.28
N GLU A 18 17.59 7.05 -19.77
CA GLU A 18 16.27 6.46 -20.04
C GLU A 18 15.48 6.11 -18.77
N CYS A 19 16.14 5.95 -17.63
CA CYS A 19 15.52 5.52 -16.36
C CYS A 19 14.66 6.62 -15.71
N ARG A 20 14.84 7.90 -16.08
CA ARG A 20 14.25 9.04 -15.35
C ARG A 20 12.99 9.66 -16.00
N THR A 21 12.53 9.15 -17.14
CA THR A 21 11.35 9.68 -17.86
C THR A 21 10.18 8.71 -17.96
N LEU A 22 10.37 7.46 -17.55
CA LEU A 22 9.37 6.41 -17.65
C LEU A 22 8.51 6.38 -16.38
N ARG A 23 7.22 6.71 -16.49
CA ARG A 23 6.21 6.48 -15.44
C ARG A 23 5.82 5.00 -15.35
N ARG A 24 6.81 4.11 -15.20
CA ARG A 24 6.62 2.66 -15.03
C ARG A 24 7.76 2.03 -14.24
N TRP A 25 7.46 0.91 -13.61
CA TRP A 25 8.47 -0.02 -13.14
C TRP A 25 9.04 -0.81 -14.32
N THR A 26 10.36 -0.99 -14.34
CA THR A 26 11.06 -1.78 -15.37
C THR A 26 11.41 -3.18 -14.88
N GLN A 27 11.43 -3.37 -13.56
CA GLN A 27 11.58 -4.66 -12.89
C GLN A 27 10.26 -5.42 -12.83
N LYS A 28 10.37 -6.75 -12.76
CA LYS A 28 9.21 -7.66 -12.66
C LYS A 28 8.84 -8.00 -11.22
N GLN A 29 9.79 -7.89 -10.29
CA GLN A 29 9.53 -8.06 -8.87
C GLN A 29 9.41 -6.68 -8.24
N ILE A 30 8.24 -6.37 -7.69
CA ILE A 30 7.94 -5.12 -7.00
C ILE A 30 7.86 -5.40 -5.51
N LEU A 31 8.79 -4.83 -4.75
CA LEU A 31 8.77 -4.94 -3.30
C LEU A 31 7.78 -3.93 -2.74
N TRP A 32 6.93 -4.35 -1.82
CA TRP A 32 6.03 -3.45 -1.10
C TRP A 32 6.13 -3.63 0.41
N ASN A 33 5.87 -2.59 1.16
CA ASN A 33 5.74 -2.66 2.62
C ASN A 33 4.52 -1.90 3.10
N PHE A 34 3.99 -2.31 4.26
CA PHE A 34 3.03 -1.53 5.01
C PHE A 34 3.71 -0.95 6.24
N ALA A 35 3.73 0.38 6.34
CA ALA A 35 4.35 1.12 7.43
C ALA A 35 3.30 1.83 8.28
N ASP A 36 3.67 2.17 9.52
CA ASP A 36 2.84 3.00 10.40
C ASP A 36 3.70 4.09 11.08
N PRO A 37 4.25 5.04 10.31
CA PRO A 37 5.13 6.08 10.85
C PRO A 37 4.42 7.05 11.82
N HIS A 38 3.08 7.08 11.78
CA HIS A 38 2.27 8.00 12.57
C HIS A 38 1.53 7.30 13.74
N ASN A 39 1.71 5.98 13.91
CA ASN A 39 1.05 5.14 14.91
C ASN A 39 -0.47 5.36 14.95
N LEU A 40 -1.10 5.35 13.77
CA LEU A 40 -2.54 5.64 13.63
C LEU A 40 -3.41 4.41 13.80
N LEU A 41 -2.82 3.22 13.79
CA LEU A 41 -3.54 1.96 13.80
C LEU A 41 -3.25 1.15 15.07
N THR A 42 -4.27 0.42 15.53
CA THR A 42 -4.04 -0.69 16.48
C THR A 42 -3.43 -1.88 15.75
N HIS A 43 -2.83 -2.82 16.50
CA HIS A 43 -2.20 -4.00 15.89
C HIS A 43 -3.17 -4.81 14.99
N LYS A 44 -4.42 -4.99 15.45
CA LYS A 44 -5.45 -5.70 14.68
C LYS A 44 -5.80 -4.97 13.37
N GLN A 45 -5.84 -3.65 13.41
CA GLN A 45 -6.12 -2.80 12.26
C GLN A 45 -4.98 -2.83 11.26
N PHE A 46 -3.75 -2.77 11.78
CA PHE A 46 -2.53 -2.87 11.00
C PHE A 46 -2.52 -4.16 10.19
N GLU A 47 -2.73 -5.30 10.85
CA GLU A 47 -2.79 -6.60 10.19
C GLU A 47 -3.95 -6.67 9.18
N GLY A 48 -5.15 -6.20 9.55
CA GLY A 48 -6.30 -6.19 8.65
C GLY A 48 -6.07 -5.40 7.36
N VAL A 49 -5.44 -4.22 7.45
CA VAL A 49 -5.11 -3.42 6.27
C VAL A 49 -4.00 -4.09 5.46
N ARG A 50 -2.94 -4.57 6.12
CA ARG A 50 -1.84 -5.29 5.49
C ARG A 50 -2.34 -6.46 4.63
N TYR A 51 -3.23 -7.31 5.16
CA TYR A 51 -3.87 -8.38 4.38
C TYR A 51 -4.70 -7.84 3.22
N THR A 52 -5.45 -6.75 3.43
CA THR A 52 -6.26 -6.13 2.37
C THR A 52 -5.40 -5.62 1.22
N VAL A 53 -4.24 -5.01 1.53
CA VAL A 53 -3.26 -4.53 0.55
C VAL A 53 -2.63 -5.72 -0.19
N GLN A 54 -2.26 -6.79 0.53
CA GLN A 54 -1.74 -8.01 -0.09
C GLN A 54 -2.73 -8.61 -1.10
N GLU A 55 -4.01 -8.66 -0.77
CA GLU A 55 -5.04 -9.13 -1.71
C GLU A 55 -5.21 -8.20 -2.92
N ALA A 56 -5.10 -6.89 -2.73
CA ALA A 56 -5.14 -5.93 -3.83
C ALA A 56 -3.98 -6.16 -4.81
N PHE A 57 -2.76 -6.36 -4.30
CA PHE A 57 -1.61 -6.72 -5.13
C PHE A 57 -1.78 -8.09 -5.81
N GLY A 58 -2.37 -9.07 -5.14
CA GLY A 58 -2.71 -10.36 -5.75
C GLY A 58 -3.65 -10.21 -6.95
N LYS A 59 -4.65 -9.32 -6.87
CA LYS A 59 -5.54 -9.01 -8.01
C LYS A 59 -4.79 -8.38 -9.18
N TRP A 60 -3.82 -7.49 -8.91
CA TRP A 60 -2.98 -6.90 -9.94
C TRP A 60 -2.06 -7.93 -10.60
N ALA A 61 -1.44 -8.82 -9.82
CA ALA A 61 -0.61 -9.90 -10.36
C ALA A 61 -1.40 -10.78 -11.34
N VAL A 62 -2.60 -11.22 -10.94
CA VAL A 62 -3.51 -12.00 -11.80
C VAL A 62 -3.88 -11.24 -13.06
N ALA A 63 -4.27 -9.96 -12.95
CA ALA A 63 -4.63 -9.14 -14.10
C ALA A 63 -3.46 -8.89 -15.06
N LEU A 64 -2.22 -9.00 -14.56
CA LEU A 64 -0.98 -8.88 -15.33
C LEU A 64 -0.45 -10.25 -15.80
N GLU A 65 -1.24 -11.32 -15.68
CA GLU A 65 -0.85 -12.69 -16.05
C GLU A 65 0.48 -13.12 -15.40
N ASP A 66 0.68 -12.76 -14.12
CA ASP A 66 1.89 -13.02 -13.34
C ASP A 66 3.19 -12.48 -13.98
N LEU A 67 3.09 -11.52 -14.90
CA LEU A 67 4.25 -10.84 -15.48
C LEU A 67 5.00 -9.99 -14.45
N VAL A 68 4.27 -9.52 -13.43
CA VAL A 68 4.77 -8.75 -12.30
C VAL A 68 4.38 -9.45 -11.01
N GLU A 69 5.38 -9.69 -10.16
CA GLU A 69 5.25 -10.24 -8.83
C GLU A 69 5.31 -9.12 -7.79
N PHE A 70 4.47 -9.21 -6.77
CA PHE A 70 4.47 -8.29 -5.63
C PHE A 70 4.91 -9.04 -4.38
N GLU A 71 6.06 -8.67 -3.82
CA GLU A 71 6.61 -9.30 -2.61
C GLU A 71 6.49 -8.33 -1.44
N GLU A 72 5.85 -8.79 -0.36
CA GLU A 72 5.82 -8.04 0.89
C GLU A 72 7.18 -8.14 1.60
N VAL A 73 7.73 -6.99 2.01
CA VAL A 73 8.93 -6.91 2.84
C VAL A 73 8.64 -6.17 4.14
N SER A 74 9.51 -6.36 5.15
CA SER A 74 9.37 -5.60 6.41
C SER A 74 9.47 -4.10 6.17
N SER A 75 8.80 -3.30 7.00
CA SER A 75 8.83 -1.84 6.93
C SER A 75 10.23 -1.23 7.12
N GLU A 76 11.16 -1.99 7.70
CA GLU A 76 12.58 -1.62 7.84
C GLU A 76 13.37 -1.74 6.52
N LYS A 77 12.86 -2.48 5.53
CA LYS A 77 13.48 -2.64 4.22
C LYS A 77 13.00 -1.58 3.25
N ILE A 78 13.90 -1.18 2.35
CA ILE A 78 13.56 -0.34 1.20
C ILE A 78 12.64 -1.15 0.29
N ALA A 79 11.46 -0.60 0.01
CA ALA A 79 10.46 -1.16 -0.89
C ALA A 79 10.23 -0.20 -2.07
N ASP A 80 9.75 -0.74 -3.19
CA ASP A 80 9.35 0.04 -4.37
C ASP A 80 8.04 0.79 -4.10
N ILE A 81 7.12 0.15 -3.35
CA ILE A 81 5.84 0.74 -2.92
C ILE A 81 5.76 0.75 -1.39
N SER A 82 5.72 1.92 -0.78
CA SER A 82 5.41 2.06 0.66
C SER A 82 3.96 2.50 0.87
N VAL A 83 3.21 1.75 1.67
CA VAL A 83 1.82 2.04 1.99
C VAL A 83 1.72 2.45 3.45
N PHE A 84 1.04 3.57 3.76
CA PHE A 84 0.76 3.95 5.16
C PHE A 84 -0.39 4.96 5.29
N PHE A 85 -0.90 5.10 6.51
CA PHE A 85 -1.90 6.12 6.84
C PHE A 85 -1.25 7.43 7.24
N ALA A 86 -1.83 8.54 6.81
CA ALA A 86 -1.43 9.87 7.20
C ALA A 86 -2.65 10.78 7.35
N LYS A 87 -2.52 11.91 8.05
CA LYS A 87 -3.62 12.87 8.26
C LYS A 87 -3.17 14.26 7.86
N LYS A 88 -4.07 15.03 7.25
CA LYS A 88 -3.87 16.46 6.93
C LYS A 88 -2.51 16.71 6.27
N ASN A 89 -1.68 17.61 6.81
CA ASN A 89 -0.32 17.79 6.34
C ASN A 89 0.57 16.60 6.77
N HIS A 90 1.11 15.90 5.77
CA HIS A 90 1.95 14.72 5.95
C HIS A 90 3.22 14.77 5.08
N SER A 91 3.87 15.93 5.05
CA SER A 91 5.21 16.14 4.48
C SER A 91 5.31 15.98 2.96
N CYS A 92 4.19 16.03 2.24
CA CYS A 92 4.15 16.17 0.79
C CYS A 92 3.21 17.33 0.40
N TYR A 93 3.23 17.73 -0.87
CA TYR A 93 2.41 18.87 -1.36
C TYR A 93 0.92 18.55 -1.50
N GLU A 94 0.54 17.29 -1.34
CA GLU A 94 -0.84 16.78 -1.50
C GLU A 94 -1.41 16.44 -0.11
N GLU A 95 -1.69 17.47 0.68
CA GLU A 95 -2.27 17.31 2.01
C GLU A 95 -3.70 16.75 1.93
N PHE A 96 -4.12 15.98 2.94
CA PHE A 96 -5.51 15.57 3.06
C PHE A 96 -6.39 16.71 3.59
N ASP A 97 -7.64 16.74 3.16
CA ASP A 97 -8.66 17.75 3.49
C ASP A 97 -9.60 17.32 4.64
N GLY A 98 -9.37 16.13 5.20
CA GLY A 98 -10.10 15.56 6.31
C GLY A 98 -11.37 14.82 5.86
N LYS A 99 -12.15 14.39 6.85
CA LYS A 99 -13.26 13.44 6.67
C LYS A 99 -14.24 13.82 5.55
N GLY A 100 -14.53 12.86 4.67
CA GLY A 100 -15.43 12.98 3.53
C GLY A 100 -14.78 13.57 2.28
N GLY A 101 -13.46 13.74 2.28
CA GLY A 101 -12.69 14.38 1.23
C GLY A 101 -11.86 13.38 0.40
N VAL A 102 -10.60 13.72 0.18
CA VAL A 102 -9.62 12.87 -0.51
C VAL A 102 -9.24 11.70 0.38
N VAL A 103 -9.67 10.50 0.00
CA VAL A 103 -9.44 9.29 0.80
C VAL A 103 -8.03 8.72 0.67
N ALA A 104 -7.35 8.93 -0.46
CA ALA A 104 -6.03 8.38 -0.72
C ALA A 104 -5.37 9.06 -1.92
N HIS A 105 -4.05 8.96 -2.00
CA HIS A 105 -3.25 9.39 -3.16
C HIS A 105 -1.94 8.61 -3.25
N SER A 106 -1.35 8.61 -4.44
CA SER A 106 -0.15 7.83 -4.75
C SER A 106 0.76 8.56 -5.72
N MET A 107 2.06 8.34 -5.59
CA MET A 107 3.02 8.77 -6.62
C MET A 107 3.09 7.75 -7.76
N TYR A 108 3.53 8.24 -8.93
CA TYR A 108 3.77 7.40 -10.10
C TYR A 108 5.11 6.66 -9.99
N PRO A 109 5.24 5.46 -10.58
CA PRO A 109 6.54 4.81 -10.72
C PRO A 109 7.58 5.73 -11.38
N PRO A 110 8.87 5.61 -11.03
CA PRO A 110 9.44 4.62 -10.11
C PRO A 110 9.40 5.05 -8.64
N PHE A 111 8.56 6.02 -8.27
CA PHE A 111 8.31 6.38 -6.89
C PHE A 111 6.97 5.79 -6.45
N GLY A 112 6.99 4.69 -5.69
CA GLY A 112 5.79 4.08 -5.16
C GLY A 112 5.57 4.48 -3.72
N ILE A 113 4.59 5.35 -3.49
CA ILE A 113 4.05 5.63 -2.17
C ILE A 113 2.54 5.69 -2.30
N LEU A 114 1.83 5.09 -1.36
CA LEU A 114 0.38 5.16 -1.25
C LEU A 114 0.04 5.64 0.16
N HIS A 115 -0.47 6.87 0.24
CA HIS A 115 -1.02 7.38 1.49
C HIS A 115 -2.52 7.14 1.52
N LEU A 116 -3.01 6.69 2.67
CA LEU A 116 -4.42 6.55 3.00
C LEU A 116 -4.78 7.63 4.04
N ASP A 117 -5.89 8.32 3.88
CA ASP A 117 -6.29 9.35 4.84
C ASP A 117 -6.79 8.69 6.14
N GLY A 118 -6.09 8.97 7.24
CA GLY A 118 -6.44 8.50 8.57
C GLY A 118 -7.60 9.26 9.22
N ASP A 119 -8.11 10.34 8.62
CA ASP A 119 -9.33 11.02 9.07
C ASP A 119 -10.62 10.35 8.52
N GLU A 120 -10.49 9.40 7.59
CA GLU A 120 -11.61 8.65 7.02
C GLU A 120 -12.06 7.43 7.83
N GLU A 121 -13.27 6.98 7.54
CA GLU A 121 -13.89 5.77 8.11
C GLU A 121 -13.57 4.54 7.26
N TRP A 122 -12.45 3.90 7.57
CA TRP A 122 -12.04 2.67 6.89
C TRP A 122 -12.62 1.43 7.55
N HIS A 123 -13.00 0.47 6.71
CA HIS A 123 -13.46 -0.84 7.14
C HIS A 123 -12.74 -1.90 6.31
N THR A 124 -12.21 -2.92 6.98
CA THR A 124 -11.63 -4.10 6.30
C THR A 124 -12.55 -5.29 6.49
N ARG A 125 -12.52 -6.25 5.57
CA ARG A 125 -13.33 -7.47 5.75
C ARG A 125 -12.75 -8.28 6.90
N ASN A 126 -13.58 -8.61 7.88
CA ASN A 126 -13.21 -9.53 8.95
C ASN A 126 -13.10 -10.94 8.38
N ARG A 127 -11.87 -11.42 8.20
CA ARG A 127 -11.61 -12.86 8.06
C ARG A 127 -11.61 -13.47 9.45
N GLY A 128 -12.79 -13.72 10.01
CA GLY A 128 -12.90 -14.68 11.11
C GLY A 128 -12.31 -16.01 10.64
N ASN A 129 -11.55 -16.70 11.51
CA ASN A 129 -11.23 -18.11 11.31
C ASN A 129 -12.54 -18.83 11.00
N GLY A 130 -12.65 -19.45 9.82
CA GLY A 130 -13.88 -20.05 9.34
C GLY A 130 -14.43 -21.08 10.32
N GLY A 131 -15.42 -20.68 11.10
CA GLY A 131 -16.52 -21.53 11.52
C GLY A 131 -17.70 -21.19 10.63
N GLU A 132 -18.30 -22.21 10.02
CA GLU A 132 -19.64 -22.16 9.43
C GLU A 132 -20.60 -21.46 10.41
N GLU A 133 -21.40 -20.50 9.96
CA GLU A 133 -22.62 -20.09 10.67
C GLU A 133 -23.53 -19.28 9.75
N ASP A 134 -24.48 -20.03 9.19
CA ASP A 134 -25.89 -19.78 8.88
C ASP A 134 -26.40 -18.34 8.73
N ASP A 135 -27.07 -18.15 7.58
CA ASP A 135 -27.86 -17.00 7.20
C ASP A 135 -29.05 -16.79 8.16
N GLU A 136 -28.93 -15.89 9.15
CA GLU A 136 -30.08 -15.17 9.69
C GLU A 136 -29.80 -13.67 9.79
N GLU A 137 -30.40 -12.93 8.85
CA GLU A 137 -30.56 -11.48 8.93
C GLU A 137 -31.34 -11.08 10.19
N LYS A 138 -30.82 -10.07 10.89
CA LYS A 138 -31.65 -9.04 11.55
C LYS A 138 -30.85 -7.76 11.78
N GLU A 139 -31.30 -6.69 11.13
CA GLU A 139 -30.85 -5.32 11.38
C GLU A 139 -31.10 -4.89 12.83
N LYS A 140 -30.05 -4.37 13.49
CA LYS A 140 -29.96 -2.97 13.98
C LYS A 140 -28.71 -2.79 14.84
N GLY A 141 -27.81 -1.91 14.39
CA GLY A 141 -26.67 -1.41 15.16
C GLY A 141 -25.36 -2.13 14.87
N SER A 142 -24.47 -1.48 14.12
CA SER A 142 -22.98 -1.58 14.05
C SER A 142 -22.28 -2.86 14.56
N ASN A 143 -22.85 -4.04 14.35
CA ASN A 143 -22.30 -5.34 14.72
C ASN A 143 -22.19 -6.23 13.49
N ASP A 144 -21.91 -5.66 12.32
CA ASP A 144 -21.58 -6.45 11.14
C ASP A 144 -20.21 -7.09 11.37
N LYS A 145 -20.22 -8.31 11.93
CA LYS A 145 -19.03 -9.12 12.17
C LYS A 145 -18.22 -9.39 10.90
N ARG A 146 -18.74 -9.07 9.70
CA ARG A 146 -18.03 -9.20 8.42
C ARG A 146 -17.05 -8.07 8.18
N PHE A 147 -17.10 -6.97 8.94
CA PHE A 147 -16.19 -5.85 8.78
C PHE A 147 -15.52 -5.49 10.11
N ILE A 148 -14.20 -5.29 10.07
CA ILE A 148 -13.43 -4.73 11.19
C ILE A 148 -13.49 -3.21 11.02
N ASP A 149 -14.20 -2.56 11.94
CA ASP A 149 -14.12 -1.12 12.13
C ASP A 149 -12.74 -0.77 12.73
N LEU A 150 -12.00 0.13 12.07
CA LEU A 150 -10.73 0.63 12.56
C LEU A 150 -10.86 1.60 13.76
N ARG A 151 -11.98 1.62 14.48
CA ARG A 151 -12.14 2.36 15.75
C ARG A 151 -12.22 1.50 17.00
N LEU A 152 -12.64 0.23 16.92
CA LEU A 152 -13.16 -0.50 18.08
C LEU A 152 -12.14 -1.24 18.96
N VAL A 153 -10.92 -0.72 19.14
CA VAL A 153 -9.95 -1.31 20.10
C VAL A 153 -9.23 -0.26 20.96
N SER A 154 -9.86 0.89 21.23
CA SER A 154 -9.37 1.83 22.25
C SER A 154 -9.97 1.61 23.64
N GLU A 155 -10.85 0.61 23.82
CA GLU A 155 -11.45 0.30 25.11
C GLU A 155 -11.12 -1.13 25.52
N GLY A 156 -10.09 -1.28 26.36
CA GLY A 156 -9.82 -2.51 27.10
C GLY A 156 -8.50 -3.18 26.75
N ASP A 157 -7.42 -2.67 27.32
CA ASP A 157 -6.45 -3.52 28.02
C ASP A 157 -5.87 -2.67 29.16
N ASN A 158 -6.23 -3.08 30.39
CA ASN A 158 -5.79 -2.52 31.67
C ASN A 158 -4.52 -3.24 32.11
#